data_AF-A0A4R3LJN4-F1
#
_entry.id   AF-A0A4R3LJN4-F1
#
_cell.length_a   1.000
_cell.length_b   1.000
_cell.length_c   1.000
_cell.angle_alpha   90.00
_cell.angle_beta   90.00
_cell.angle_gamma   90.00
#
_symmetry.space_group_name_H-M   'P 1'
#
loop_
_entity.id
_entity.type
_entity.pdbx_description
1 polymer ?
#
loop_
_entity_poly.entity_id
_entity_poly.type
_entity_poly.pdbx_seq_one_letter_code
_entity_poly.pdbx_strand_id
1 'polypeptide(L)'
;MDRGIKDEAFVRRALQEADFDMGRWIANQACFNNAATSPINEVARAAVVTAVAIYNQKYGEVITEQDLIAAQGIKTVGDARQLIDSVSARLPKFEG
;
A
#
# COMPACT_ATOMS: atom_id res chain seq x y z
N MET A 1 -29.95 5.58 -9.11
CA MET A 1 -28.95 5.32 -8.06
C MET A 1 -27.59 5.42 -8.72
N ASP A 2 -26.80 6.39 -8.33
CA ASP A 2 -25.58 6.76 -9.05
C ASP A 2 -24.52 5.66 -8.91
N ARG A 3 -23.98 5.16 -10.03
CA ARG A 3 -23.12 3.97 -10.06
C ARG A 3 -21.84 4.20 -9.24
N GLY A 4 -21.30 5.41 -9.28
CA GLY A 4 -20.10 5.80 -8.54
C GLY A 4 -20.26 5.66 -7.03
N ILE A 5 -21.38 6.12 -6.47
CA ILE A 5 -21.65 6.03 -5.01
C ILE A 5 -21.70 4.57 -4.55
N LYS A 6 -22.28 3.69 -5.37
CA LYS A 6 -22.35 2.26 -5.06
C LYS A 6 -20.98 1.59 -5.09
N ASP A 7 -20.17 1.88 -6.12
CA ASP A 7 -18.85 1.29 -6.29
C ASP A 7 -17.88 1.77 -5.18
N GLU A 8 -17.92 3.06 -4.83
CA GLU A 8 -17.17 3.61 -3.70
C GLU A 8 -17.58 2.96 -2.38
N ALA A 9 -18.89 2.86 -2.10
CA ALA A 9 -19.39 2.25 -0.87
C ALA A 9 -18.96 0.78 -0.73
N PHE A 10 -18.87 0.03 -1.84
CA PHE A 10 -18.39 -1.35 -1.85
C PHE A 10 -16.92 -1.44 -1.40
N VAL A 11 -16.03 -0.65 -2.02
CA VAL A 11 -14.59 -0.64 -1.69
C VAL A 11 -14.36 -0.11 -0.28
N ARG A 12 -15.03 0.97 0.10
CA ARG A 12 -14.95 1.56 1.45
C ARG A 12 -15.35 0.55 2.50
N ARG A 13 -16.42 -0.21 2.29
CA ARG A 13 -16.87 -1.23 3.25
C ARG A 13 -15.85 -2.35 3.39
N ALA A 14 -15.26 -2.84 2.30
CA ALA A 14 -14.20 -3.84 2.36
C ALA A 14 -12.98 -3.38 3.18
N LEU A 15 -12.59 -2.10 3.06
CA LEU A 15 -11.49 -1.52 3.85
C LEU A 15 -11.87 -1.26 5.32
N GLN A 16 -13.14 -0.96 5.62
CA GLN A 16 -13.62 -0.82 6.99
C GLN A 16 -13.68 -2.15 7.75
N GLU A 17 -14.03 -3.25 7.06
CA GLU A 17 -14.02 -4.60 7.62
C GLU A 17 -12.59 -5.11 7.84
N ALA A 18 -11.60 -4.54 7.14
CA ALA A 18 -10.18 -4.76 7.40
C ALA A 18 -9.75 -3.96 8.65
N ASP A 19 -10.20 -4.41 9.82
CA ASP A 19 -9.80 -3.86 11.12
C ASP A 19 -8.27 -4.02 11.35
N PHE A 20 -7.70 -3.28 12.30
CA PHE A 20 -6.23 -3.17 12.51
C PHE A 20 -5.55 -4.55 12.68
N ASP A 21 -6.22 -5.52 13.29
CA ASP A 21 -5.75 -6.91 13.44
C ASP A 21 -5.89 -7.75 12.16
N MET A 22 -6.84 -7.43 11.27
CA MET A 22 -7.03 -8.09 9.96
C MET A 22 -6.17 -7.46 8.85
N GLY A 23 -5.62 -6.26 9.06
CA GLY A 23 -4.61 -5.65 8.19
C GLY A 23 -3.40 -6.56 7.96
N ARG A 24 -3.12 -7.47 8.90
CA ARG A 24 -2.09 -8.51 8.78
C ARG A 24 -2.36 -9.53 7.67
N TRP A 25 -3.61 -9.75 7.27
CA TRP A 25 -3.92 -10.63 6.14
C TRP A 25 -3.58 -9.96 4.80
N ILE A 26 -3.82 -8.64 4.70
CA ILE A 26 -3.54 -7.84 3.50
C ILE A 26 -2.03 -7.53 3.40
N ALA A 27 -1.41 -7.14 4.51
CA ALA A 27 0.02 -6.90 4.64
C ALA A 27 0.73 -8.10 5.28
N ASN A 28 0.44 -9.31 4.79
CA ASN A 28 1.04 -10.53 5.33
C ASN A 28 2.57 -10.48 5.18
N GLN A 29 3.26 -10.36 6.31
CA GLN A 29 4.72 -10.27 6.37
C GLN A 29 5.42 -11.41 5.60
N ALA A 30 4.83 -12.61 5.56
CA ALA A 30 5.39 -13.73 4.82
C ALA A 30 5.60 -13.42 3.33
N CYS A 31 4.72 -12.60 2.73
CA CYS A 31 4.85 -12.17 1.34
C CYS A 31 6.07 -11.28 1.09
N PHE A 32 6.61 -10.66 2.15
CA PHE A 32 7.79 -9.81 2.11
C PHE A 32 9.06 -10.49 2.61
N ASN A 33 9.01 -11.74 3.07
CA ASN A 33 10.18 -12.45 3.63
C ASN A 33 11.03 -13.18 2.57
N ASN A 34 10.62 -13.18 1.31
CA ASN A 34 11.38 -13.82 0.23
C ASN A 34 12.68 -13.06 -0.09
N ALA A 35 13.54 -13.66 -0.93
CA ALA A 35 14.75 -13.00 -1.41
C ALA A 35 14.38 -11.72 -2.19
N ALA A 36 15.27 -10.72 -2.19
CA ALA A 36 15.01 -9.44 -2.87
C ALA A 36 14.76 -9.62 -4.38
N THR A 37 15.39 -10.62 -4.99
CA THR A 37 15.22 -10.96 -6.41
C THR A 37 13.94 -11.76 -6.70
N SER A 38 13.23 -12.24 -5.67
CA SER A 38 11.99 -12.98 -5.86
C SER A 38 10.88 -12.07 -6.38
N PRO A 39 10.02 -12.57 -7.30
CA PRO A 39 8.82 -11.87 -7.70
C PRO A 39 7.96 -11.51 -6.48
N ILE A 40 7.35 -10.33 -6.50
CA ILE A 40 6.43 -9.95 -5.43
C ILE A 40 5.10 -10.71 -5.59
N ASN A 41 4.49 -11.08 -4.47
CA ASN A 41 3.11 -11.58 -4.48
C ASN A 41 2.15 -10.45 -4.91
N GLU A 42 1.21 -10.73 -5.80
CA GLU A 42 0.27 -9.73 -6.35
C GLU A 42 -0.62 -9.07 -5.27
N VAL A 43 -1.02 -9.80 -4.24
CA VAL A 43 -1.76 -9.25 -3.09
C VAL A 43 -0.88 -8.29 -2.30
N ALA A 44 0.39 -8.64 -2.08
CA ALA A 44 1.35 -7.76 -1.44
C ALA A 44 1.64 -6.51 -2.27
N ARG A 45 1.75 -6.63 -3.61
CA ARG A 45 1.89 -5.47 -4.49
C ARG A 45 0.68 -4.56 -4.40
N ALA A 46 -0.53 -5.11 -4.46
CA ALA A 46 -1.77 -4.34 -4.31
C ALA A 46 -1.81 -3.61 -2.96
N ALA A 47 -1.43 -4.29 -1.87
CA ALA A 47 -1.35 -3.69 -0.55
C ALA A 47 -0.38 -2.49 -0.51
N VAL A 48 0.82 -2.63 -1.11
CA VAL A 48 1.79 -1.52 -1.20
C VAL A 48 1.24 -0.36 -2.02
N VAL A 49 0.64 -0.61 -3.19
CA VAL A 49 0.02 0.44 -4.03
C VAL A 49 -1.09 1.17 -3.26
N THR A 50 -1.97 0.44 -2.59
CA THR A 50 -3.05 1.03 -1.78
C THR A 50 -2.49 1.86 -0.63
N ALA A 51 -1.47 1.38 0.08
CA ALA A 51 -0.83 2.13 1.16
C ALA A 51 -0.21 3.44 0.66
N VAL A 52 0.52 3.40 -0.46
CA VAL A 52 1.13 4.60 -1.06
C VAL A 52 0.04 5.59 -1.53
N ALA A 53 -1.09 5.11 -2.07
CA ALA A 53 -2.22 5.96 -2.44
C ALA A 53 -2.83 6.70 -1.24
N ILE A 54 -3.01 6.00 -0.12
CA ILE A 54 -3.48 6.60 1.13
C ILE A 54 -2.48 7.65 1.62
N TYR A 55 -1.18 7.34 1.61
CA TYR A 55 -0.15 8.29 2.04
C TYR A 55 -0.01 9.48 1.11
N ASN A 56 -0.13 9.32 -0.20
CA ASN A 56 -0.15 10.43 -1.15
C ASN A 56 -1.34 11.36 -0.90
N GLN A 57 -2.54 10.82 -0.63
CA GLN A 57 -3.69 11.66 -0.30
C GLN A 57 -3.53 12.40 1.04
N LYS A 58 -2.96 11.73 2.05
CA LYS A 58 -2.85 12.29 3.41
C LYS A 58 -1.63 13.20 3.60
N TYR A 59 -0.55 12.90 2.90
CA TYR A 59 0.77 13.52 3.04
C TYR A 59 1.33 13.95 1.67
N GLY A 60 0.47 14.52 0.82
CA GLY A 60 0.80 14.88 -0.57
C GLY A 60 1.95 15.87 -0.74
N GLU A 61 2.35 16.56 0.33
CA GLU A 61 3.54 17.42 0.35
C GLU A 61 4.86 16.64 0.35
N VAL A 62 4.84 15.39 0.83
CA VAL A 62 6.04 14.54 0.98
C VAL A 62 5.98 13.24 0.19
N ILE A 63 4.78 12.69 -0.02
CA ILE A 63 4.53 11.51 -0.85
C ILE A 63 3.85 11.98 -2.12
N THR A 64 4.50 11.79 -3.27
CA THR A 64 4.11 12.39 -4.55
C THR A 64 3.52 11.36 -5.50
N GLU A 65 3.00 11.83 -6.66
CA GLU A 65 2.54 10.94 -7.72
C GLU A 65 3.66 10.05 -8.28
N GLN A 66 4.92 10.47 -8.20
CA GLN A 66 6.07 9.62 -8.57
C GLN A 66 6.17 8.37 -7.69
N ASP A 67 5.81 8.47 -6.40
CA ASP A 67 5.78 7.32 -5.50
C ASP A 67 4.68 6.33 -5.90
N LEU A 68 3.55 6.82 -6.43
CA LEU A 68 2.47 5.96 -6.96
C LEU A 68 2.90 5.24 -8.23
N ILE A 69 3.55 5.95 -9.16
CA ILE A 69 4.10 5.35 -10.38
C ILE A 69 5.14 4.28 -10.02
N ALA A 70 6.02 4.57 -9.05
CA ALA A 70 6.98 3.60 -8.55
C ALA A 70 6.31 2.37 -7.91
N ALA A 71 5.25 2.57 -7.11
CA ALA A 71 4.49 1.48 -6.50
C ALA A 71 3.83 0.57 -7.55
N GLN A 72 3.28 1.15 -8.62
CA GLN A 72 2.70 0.39 -9.74
C GLN A 72 3.77 -0.39 -10.53
N GLY A 73 5.02 0.11 -10.53
CA GLY A 73 6.16 -0.50 -11.22
C GLY A 73 6.87 -1.63 -10.46
N ILE A 74 6.46 -1.96 -9.24
CA ILE A 74 7.08 -3.01 -8.41
C ILE A 74 6.95 -4.38 -9.10
N LYS A 75 8.09 -5.07 -9.26
CA LYS A 75 8.15 -6.43 -9.82
C LYS A 75 8.68 -7.45 -8.81
N THR A 76 9.57 -7.01 -7.93
CA THR A 76 10.27 -7.88 -6.97
C THR A 76 10.03 -7.44 -5.54
N VAL A 77 10.33 -8.33 -4.60
CA VAL A 77 10.32 -7.98 -3.16
C VAL A 77 11.36 -6.90 -2.84
N GLY A 78 12.49 -6.86 -3.56
CA GLY A 78 13.49 -5.80 -3.44
C GLY A 78 12.92 -4.42 -3.81
N ASP A 79 12.22 -4.33 -4.94
CA ASP A 79 11.59 -3.08 -5.39
C ASP A 79 10.61 -2.55 -4.34
N ALA A 80 9.78 -3.44 -3.78
CA ALA A 80 8.83 -3.06 -2.75
C ALA A 80 9.49 -2.60 -1.46
N ARG A 81 10.55 -3.28 -1.00
CA ARG A 81 11.30 -2.86 0.20
C ARG A 81 11.94 -1.49 0.00
N GLN A 82 12.60 -1.27 -1.13
CA GLN A 82 13.19 0.04 -1.46
C GLN A 82 12.11 1.14 -1.51
N LEU A 83 10.96 0.81 -2.13
CA LEU A 83 9.66 1.45 -1.98
C LEU A 83 9.37 1.96 -0.56
N ILE A 84 9.09 0.97 0.27
CA ILE A 84 8.63 1.13 1.65
C ILE A 84 9.64 1.92 2.47
N ASP A 85 10.93 1.66 2.34
CA ASP A 85 11.98 2.35 3.09
C ASP A 85 12.02 3.85 2.73
N SER A 86 11.96 4.17 1.43
CA SER A 86 11.94 5.55 0.93
C SER A 86 10.70 6.32 1.40
N VAL A 87 9.52 5.71 1.32
CA VAL A 87 8.26 6.33 1.77
C VAL A 87 8.25 6.49 3.28
N SER A 88 8.61 5.44 4.03
CA SER A 88 8.60 5.44 5.50
C SER A 88 9.55 6.47 6.10
N ALA A 89 10.71 6.71 5.48
CA ALA A 89 11.66 7.74 5.91
C ALA A 89 11.11 9.18 5.81
N ARG A 90 10.13 9.41 4.94
CA ARG A 90 9.50 10.73 4.69
C ARG A 90 8.18 10.92 5.43
N LEU A 91 7.55 9.84 5.90
CA LEU A 91 6.33 9.92 6.68
C LEU A 91 6.61 10.57 8.03
N PRO A 92 5.67 11.38 8.56
CA PRO A 92 5.77 11.84 9.93
C PRO A 92 5.82 10.65 10.88
N LYS A 93 6.62 10.75 11.93
CA LYS A 93 6.70 9.69 12.95
C LYS A 93 5.31 9.46 13.53
N PHE A 94 4.84 8.24 13.45
CA PHE A 94 3.64 7.82 14.17
C PHE A 94 3.98 7.81 15.68
N GLU A 95 3.45 8.77 16.43
CA GLU A 95 3.27 8.62 17.87
C GLU A 95 2.08 7.68 18.05
N GLY A 96 2.37 6.38 18.20
CA GLY A 96 1.37 5.37 18.54
C GLY A 96 1.00 5.45 20.02
#